data_AF-A0A378PME6-F1
#
_entry.id   AF-A0A378PME6-F1
#
_cell.length_a   1.000
_cell.length_b   1.000
_cell.length_c   1.000
_cell.angle_alpha   90.00
_cell.angle_beta   90.00
_cell.angle_gamma   90.00
#
_symmetry.space_group_name_H-M   'P 1'
#
loop_
_entity.id
_entity.type
_entity.pdbx_description
1 polymer ?
#
loop_
_entity_poly.entity_id
_entity_poly.type
_entity_poly.pdbx_seq_one_letter_code
_entity_poly.pdbx_strand_id
1 'polypeptide(L)'
;MKLTGLRRENLNRGSPNAANFKDNTVNLRRLRRKLSNKLNAIPITKKTHRQKQDDNPVPNTIDGQLVKNKGLFTKYSREAIYDLLAQLEEGKSLVESCGSSFDYDDACAIYTSALTLAIDEGKPHHKLIGKDRISKSDHPLIAPAPLHFQSDIALSHLCFENMDKLWQDKGGRKELLWFLETFYNKGSGSKSAIRFPFKDRKTVYRYLDIAQKIIPEKYWRININLNSVAEGVNAKEIEQFIAKETEGFRTRFPNTLVLNKHTDYSGYTLSIIRPTHKDKVNPQQKSSVLMKFLGHWGLILTSLADKITQ
;
A
#
# COMPACT_ATOMS: atom_id res chain seq x y z
N MET A 1 -4.24 20.27 -42.29
CA MET A 1 -5.19 19.19 -41.90
C MET A 1 -6.46 19.83 -41.34
N LYS A 2 -7.55 19.89 -42.12
CA LYS A 2 -8.85 20.44 -41.71
C LYS A 2 -9.70 19.29 -41.17
N LEU A 3 -9.82 19.18 -39.84
CA LEU A 3 -10.73 18.22 -39.22
C LEU A 3 -12.10 18.89 -39.02
N THR A 4 -13.05 18.49 -39.87
CA THR A 4 -14.52 18.67 -39.77
C THR A 4 -15.07 20.09 -39.89
N GLY A 5 -16.03 20.26 -40.81
CA GLY A 5 -16.72 21.52 -41.14
C GLY A 5 -17.71 22.02 -40.08
N LEU A 6 -17.35 21.97 -38.80
CA LEU A 6 -18.14 22.58 -37.72
C LEU A 6 -17.55 23.95 -37.38
N ARG A 7 -18.41 24.98 -37.24
CA ARG A 7 -18.02 26.34 -36.81
C ARG A 7 -17.09 26.24 -35.61
N ARG A 8 -16.02 27.04 -35.59
CA ARG A 8 -15.08 27.18 -34.45
C ARG A 8 -15.87 27.52 -33.18
N GLU A 9 -16.31 26.52 -32.44
CA GLU A 9 -16.90 26.72 -31.12
C GLU A 9 -15.76 27.06 -30.16
N ASN A 10 -15.83 28.23 -29.53
CA ASN A 10 -14.93 28.58 -28.44
C ASN A 10 -15.04 27.49 -27.36
N LEU A 11 -13.91 26.86 -27.00
CA LEU A 11 -13.85 25.74 -26.05
C LEU A 11 -14.61 26.05 -24.75
N ASN A 12 -14.55 27.31 -24.32
CA ASN A 12 -15.18 27.82 -23.11
C ASN A 12 -16.70 27.99 -23.18
N ARG A 13 -17.32 28.02 -24.37
CA ARG A 13 -18.79 28.19 -24.51
C ARG A 13 -19.61 27.02 -23.93
N GLY A 14 -19.03 25.83 -23.84
CA GLY A 14 -19.70 24.63 -23.30
C GLY A 14 -19.03 24.02 -22.07
N SER A 15 -17.91 24.61 -21.62
CA SER A 15 -17.19 24.19 -20.41
C SER A 15 -16.35 25.40 -19.97
N PRO A 16 -16.89 26.27 -19.10
CA PRO A 16 -16.19 27.46 -18.65
C PRO A 16 -14.79 27.11 -18.14
N ASN A 17 -13.77 27.90 -18.48
CA ASN A 17 -12.37 27.69 -18.09
C ASN A 17 -11.73 26.36 -18.57
N ALA A 18 -12.26 25.74 -19.62
CA ALA A 18 -11.62 24.57 -20.24
C ALA A 18 -10.31 24.94 -20.97
N ALA A 19 -10.21 26.17 -21.45
CA ALA A 19 -8.98 26.72 -22.01
C ALA A 19 -8.76 28.13 -21.46
N ASN A 20 -7.55 28.41 -20.98
CA ASN A 20 -7.09 29.75 -20.69
C ASN A 20 -6.15 30.18 -21.82
N PHE A 21 -6.70 30.95 -22.76
CA PHE A 21 -5.98 31.42 -23.94
C PHE A 21 -4.95 32.52 -23.64
N LYS A 22 -5.03 33.17 -22.46
CA LYS A 22 -4.02 34.15 -22.04
C LYS A 22 -2.75 33.46 -21.55
N ASP A 23 -2.93 32.39 -20.78
CA ASP A 23 -1.81 31.63 -20.21
C ASP A 23 -1.41 30.43 -21.09
N ASN A 24 -2.03 30.29 -22.27
CA ASN A 24 -1.85 29.18 -23.21
C ASN A 24 -1.99 27.79 -22.55
N THR A 25 -2.84 27.68 -21.52
CA THR A 25 -3.06 26.47 -20.73
C THR A 25 -4.44 25.89 -20.99
N VAL A 26 -4.55 24.57 -20.89
CA VAL A 26 -5.77 23.83 -21.19
C VAL A 26 -6.09 22.90 -20.03
N ASN A 27 -7.32 22.98 -19.51
CA ASN A 27 -7.79 22.12 -18.43
C ASN A 27 -8.37 20.83 -19.03
N LEU A 28 -7.51 19.82 -19.16
CA LEU A 28 -7.84 18.53 -19.79
C LEU A 28 -9.01 17.82 -19.11
N ARG A 29 -9.20 17.99 -17.79
CA ARG A 29 -10.32 17.39 -17.04
C ARG A 29 -11.67 17.94 -17.51
N ARG A 30 -11.76 19.25 -17.70
CA ARG A 30 -12.97 19.94 -18.18
C ARG A 30 -13.27 19.66 -19.65
N LEU A 31 -12.22 19.46 -20.45
CA LEU A 31 -12.31 19.06 -21.86
C LEU A 31 -12.78 17.61 -22.02
N ARG A 32 -12.25 16.70 -21.20
CA ARG A 32 -12.65 15.30 -21.20
C ARG A 32 -14.13 15.12 -20.88
N ARG A 33 -14.65 15.81 -19.87
CA ARG A 33 -16.09 15.81 -19.54
C ARG A 33 -16.96 16.24 -20.74
N LYS A 34 -16.50 17.25 -21.51
CA LYS A 34 -17.20 17.72 -22.72
C LYS A 34 -17.11 16.70 -23.87
N LEU A 35 -15.96 16.06 -24.05
CA LEU A 35 -15.76 15.01 -25.06
C LEU A 35 -16.60 13.78 -24.76
N SER A 36 -16.63 13.32 -23.50
CA SER A 36 -17.49 12.21 -23.06
C SER A 36 -18.97 12.49 -23.30
N ASN A 37 -19.42 13.73 -23.03
CA ASN A 37 -20.81 14.13 -23.28
C ASN A 37 -21.14 14.27 -24.78
N LYS A 38 -20.21 14.74 -25.62
CA LYS A 38 -20.42 14.91 -27.07
C LYS A 38 -20.31 13.60 -27.85
N LEU A 39 -19.53 12.63 -27.37
CA LEU A 39 -19.25 11.40 -28.11
C LEU A 39 -20.37 10.35 -28.01
N ASN A 40 -21.51 10.63 -27.38
CA ASN A 40 -22.50 9.60 -27.02
C ASN A 40 -21.79 8.36 -26.44
N ALA A 41 -20.75 8.57 -25.63
CA ALA A 41 -20.08 7.48 -24.95
C ALA A 41 -21.13 6.91 -24.00
N ILE A 42 -21.64 5.73 -24.38
CA ILE A 42 -22.63 4.96 -23.65
C ILE A 42 -22.25 5.03 -22.18
N PRO A 43 -23.07 5.62 -21.29
CA PRO A 43 -22.83 5.44 -19.86
C PRO A 43 -22.77 3.93 -19.64
N ILE A 44 -21.68 3.41 -19.06
CA ILE A 44 -21.46 1.96 -18.88
C ILE A 44 -22.49 1.43 -17.88
N THR A 45 -23.71 1.26 -18.37
CA THR A 45 -24.89 0.68 -17.76
C THR A 45 -25.80 0.26 -18.91
N LYS A 46 -25.36 -0.68 -19.74
CA LYS A 46 -26.29 -1.49 -20.52
C LYS A 46 -25.66 -2.81 -20.92
N LYS A 47 -26.29 -3.85 -20.38
CA LYS A 47 -26.13 -5.26 -20.73
C LYS A 47 -26.14 -5.42 -22.25
N THR A 48 -25.10 -6.04 -22.80
CA THR A 48 -25.15 -6.61 -24.14
C THR A 48 -24.67 -8.05 -24.06
N HIS A 49 -25.44 -8.93 -24.70
CA HIS A 49 -25.39 -10.38 -24.62
C HIS A 49 -23.97 -10.95 -24.79
N ARG A 50 -23.52 -11.71 -23.78
CA ARG A 50 -22.39 -12.63 -23.86
C ARG A 50 -22.74 -13.77 -24.81
N GLN A 51 -21.95 -13.97 -25.87
CA GLN A 51 -21.67 -15.32 -26.33
C GLN A 51 -20.81 -16.00 -25.26
N LYS A 52 -21.17 -17.26 -24.95
CA LYS A 52 -20.57 -18.07 -23.89
C LYS A 52 -19.08 -18.28 -24.15
N GLN A 53 -18.26 -17.71 -23.28
CA GLN A 53 -16.97 -18.26 -22.93
C GLN A 53 -16.82 -18.12 -21.41
N ASP A 54 -16.62 -19.25 -20.74
CA ASP A 54 -16.45 -19.37 -19.29
C ASP A 54 -15.17 -18.66 -18.85
N ASP A 55 -15.28 -17.37 -18.57
CA ASP A 55 -14.34 -16.62 -17.73
C ASP A 55 -15.18 -15.72 -16.82
N ASN A 56 -15.58 -16.27 -15.68
CA ASN A 56 -16.20 -15.49 -14.62
C ASN A 56 -15.12 -14.74 -13.83
N PRO A 57 -15.06 -13.40 -13.87
CA PRO A 57 -14.40 -12.66 -12.81
C PRO A 57 -15.23 -12.90 -11.56
N VAL A 58 -14.67 -13.59 -10.57
CA VAL A 58 -15.33 -13.80 -9.27
C VAL A 58 -15.63 -12.41 -8.68
N PRO A 59 -16.91 -12.02 -8.54
CA PRO A 59 -17.25 -10.83 -7.78
C PRO A 59 -16.93 -11.13 -6.32
N ASN A 60 -16.19 -10.26 -5.65
CA ASN A 60 -16.04 -10.32 -4.19
C ASN A 60 -17.41 -10.03 -3.55
N THR A 61 -18.25 -11.04 -3.43
CA THR A 61 -19.47 -11.04 -2.62
C THR A 61 -19.15 -11.67 -1.27
N ILE A 62 -19.23 -10.87 -0.21
CA ILE A 62 -19.60 -11.36 1.12
C ILE A 62 -21.11 -11.14 1.21
N ASP A 63 -21.88 -12.22 1.29
CA ASP A 63 -23.34 -12.24 1.50
C ASP A 63 -24.21 -11.39 0.54
N GLY A 64 -23.91 -11.42 -0.77
CA GLY A 64 -24.87 -11.03 -1.81
C GLY A 64 -25.32 -9.56 -1.82
N GLN A 65 -24.76 -8.69 -0.98
CA GLN A 65 -25.06 -7.25 -1.01
C GLN A 65 -23.98 -6.49 -1.81
N LEU A 66 -24.43 -5.69 -2.79
CA LEU A 66 -23.61 -4.65 -3.40
C LEU A 66 -23.18 -3.66 -2.30
N VAL A 67 -21.91 -3.69 -1.91
CA VAL A 67 -21.33 -2.74 -0.95
C VAL A 67 -21.48 -1.32 -1.49
N LYS A 68 -22.45 -0.58 -0.96
CA LYS A 68 -22.89 0.73 -1.47
C LYS A 68 -22.01 1.91 -1.05
N ASN A 69 -20.86 1.66 -0.44
CA ASN A 69 -19.78 2.63 -0.24
C ASN A 69 -18.48 1.84 -0.24
N LYS A 70 -17.82 1.71 -1.39
CA LYS A 70 -16.51 1.05 -1.39
C LYS A 70 -15.52 1.96 -0.67
N GLY A 71 -14.88 1.45 0.39
CA GLY A 71 -13.87 2.18 1.13
C GLY A 71 -12.61 2.43 0.28
N LEU A 72 -11.67 3.24 0.79
CA LEU A 72 -10.45 3.60 0.05
C LEU A 72 -9.67 2.36 -0.38
N PHE A 73 -9.55 1.37 0.51
CA PHE A 73 -8.82 0.13 0.31
C PHE A 73 -9.63 -0.96 -0.41
N THR A 74 -10.95 -0.78 -0.56
CA THR A 74 -11.87 -1.74 -1.22
C THR A 74 -12.54 -1.19 -2.49
N LYS A 75 -12.23 0.04 -2.92
CA LYS A 75 -12.77 0.68 -4.14
C LYS A 75 -12.54 -0.16 -5.39
N TYR A 76 -11.30 -0.61 -5.55
CA TYR A 76 -10.88 -1.49 -6.63
C TYR A 76 -10.37 -2.81 -6.03
N SER A 77 -10.47 -3.89 -6.79
CA SER A 77 -9.82 -5.13 -6.37
C SER A 77 -8.30 -4.93 -6.37
N ARG A 78 -7.61 -5.65 -5.50
CA ARG A 78 -6.14 -5.52 -5.37
C ARG A 78 -5.45 -6.07 -6.60
N GLU A 79 -6.02 -7.11 -7.17
CA GLU A 79 -5.63 -7.72 -8.42
C GLU A 79 -5.68 -6.67 -9.53
N ALA A 80 -6.78 -5.90 -9.63
CA ALA A 80 -6.88 -4.85 -10.64
C ALA A 80 -5.82 -3.76 -10.45
N ILE A 81 -5.57 -3.30 -9.21
CA ILE A 81 -4.57 -2.24 -8.99
C ILE A 81 -3.16 -2.80 -9.22
N TYR A 82 -2.90 -4.05 -8.85
CA TYR A 82 -1.63 -4.70 -9.09
C TYR A 82 -1.38 -4.84 -10.59
N ASP A 83 -2.38 -5.31 -11.34
CA ASP A 83 -2.31 -5.45 -12.79
C ASP A 83 -2.08 -4.10 -13.47
N LEU A 84 -2.76 -3.03 -13.01
CA LEU A 84 -2.51 -1.67 -13.47
C LEU A 84 -1.04 -1.28 -13.31
N LEU A 85 -0.48 -1.44 -12.10
CA LEU A 85 0.90 -1.06 -11.81
C LEU A 85 1.91 -1.95 -12.54
N ALA A 86 1.68 -3.27 -12.59
CA ALA A 86 2.56 -4.22 -13.27
C ALA A 86 2.60 -3.98 -14.78
N GLN A 87 1.46 -3.68 -15.40
CA GLN A 87 1.41 -3.34 -16.82
C GLN A 87 2.15 -2.04 -17.15
N LEU A 88 2.08 -1.04 -16.27
CA LEU A 88 2.84 0.20 -16.38
C LEU A 88 4.35 -0.05 -16.25
N GLU A 89 4.77 -0.94 -15.34
CA GLU A 89 6.18 -1.37 -15.24
C GLU A 89 6.67 -2.13 -16.47
N GLU A 90 5.77 -2.79 -17.21
CA GLU A 90 6.08 -3.46 -18.48
C GLU A 90 6.10 -2.50 -19.68
N GLY A 91 5.87 -1.20 -19.47
CA GLY A 91 5.95 -0.18 -20.49
C GLY A 91 4.64 0.09 -21.26
N LYS A 92 3.52 -0.46 -20.79
CA LYS A 92 2.20 -0.08 -21.34
C LYS A 92 1.84 1.34 -20.93
N SER A 93 1.06 2.02 -21.77
CA SER A 93 0.55 3.35 -21.42
C SER A 93 -0.54 3.27 -20.35
N LEU A 94 -0.71 4.35 -19.59
CA LEU A 94 -1.77 4.44 -18.57
C LEU A 94 -3.17 4.19 -19.15
N VAL A 95 -3.41 4.59 -20.41
CA VAL A 95 -4.71 4.36 -21.08
C VAL A 95 -4.94 2.87 -21.31
N GLU A 96 -3.93 2.15 -21.77
CA GLU A 96 -4.00 0.70 -22.01
C GLU A 96 -4.12 -0.07 -20.69
N SER A 97 -3.33 0.28 -19.68
CA SER A 97 -3.31 -0.40 -18.39
C SER A 97 -4.57 -0.15 -17.55
N CYS A 98 -5.16 1.04 -17.65
CA CYS A 98 -6.43 1.38 -16.99
C CYS A 98 -7.60 0.54 -17.52
N GLY A 99 -7.66 0.35 -18.84
CA GLY A 99 -8.76 -0.37 -19.50
C GLY A 99 -10.15 0.12 -19.05
N SER A 100 -11.10 -0.81 -18.91
CA SER A 100 -12.43 -0.56 -18.34
C SER A 100 -12.52 -0.79 -16.83
N SER A 101 -11.41 -1.18 -16.18
CA SER A 101 -11.39 -1.60 -14.78
C SER A 101 -11.26 -0.43 -13.79
N PHE A 102 -10.87 0.75 -14.29
CA PHE A 102 -10.58 1.93 -13.49
C PHE A 102 -11.28 3.19 -14.03
N ASP A 103 -11.64 4.09 -13.11
CA ASP A 103 -11.72 5.50 -13.47
C ASP A 103 -10.32 6.03 -13.75
N TYR A 104 -10.15 6.77 -14.84
CA TYR A 104 -8.83 7.22 -15.27
C TYR A 104 -8.21 8.24 -14.32
N ASP A 105 -9.01 9.11 -13.70
CA ASP A 105 -8.48 10.09 -12.73
C ASP A 105 -7.92 9.33 -11.52
N ASP A 106 -8.61 8.28 -11.07
CA ASP A 106 -8.10 7.39 -10.00
C ASP A 106 -6.84 6.63 -10.45
N ALA A 107 -6.81 6.05 -11.65
CA ALA A 107 -5.64 5.34 -12.17
C ALA A 107 -4.42 6.26 -12.26
N CYS A 108 -4.62 7.50 -12.73
CA CYS A 108 -3.58 8.52 -12.78
C CYS A 108 -3.06 8.89 -11.40
N ALA A 109 -3.95 9.02 -10.41
CA ALA A 109 -3.57 9.36 -9.06
C ALA A 109 -2.86 8.19 -8.33
N ILE A 110 -3.29 6.94 -8.56
CA ILE A 110 -2.58 5.73 -8.10
C ILE A 110 -1.17 5.68 -8.71
N TYR A 111 -1.07 5.82 -10.03
CA TYR A 111 0.21 5.81 -10.73
C TYR A 111 1.15 6.90 -10.21
N THR A 112 0.66 8.14 -10.09
CA THR A 112 1.45 9.26 -9.57
C THR A 112 1.93 8.99 -8.16
N SER A 113 1.08 8.46 -7.28
CA SER A 113 1.44 8.16 -5.89
C SER A 113 2.51 7.06 -5.82
N ALA A 114 2.37 6.01 -6.64
CA ALA A 114 3.37 4.95 -6.72
C ALA A 114 4.71 5.45 -7.28
N LEU A 115 4.68 6.33 -8.28
CA LEU A 115 5.87 6.95 -8.85
C LEU A 115 6.62 7.80 -7.82
N THR A 116 5.91 8.63 -7.05
CA THR A 116 6.50 9.44 -5.97
C THR A 116 7.15 8.59 -4.89
N LEU A 117 6.62 7.41 -4.59
CA LEU A 117 7.21 6.49 -3.61
C LEU A 117 8.44 5.75 -4.16
N ALA A 118 8.49 5.54 -5.48
CA ALA A 118 9.56 4.81 -6.16
C ALA A 118 10.74 5.70 -6.57
N ILE A 119 10.56 7.03 -6.65
CA ILE A 119 11.60 7.97 -7.05
C ILE A 119 11.79 9.00 -5.94
N ASP A 120 13.00 9.05 -5.38
CA ASP A 120 13.41 10.07 -4.42
C ASP A 120 14.51 10.93 -5.05
N GLU A 121 14.25 12.23 -5.20
CA GLU A 121 15.17 13.19 -5.84
C GLU A 121 15.73 12.75 -7.21
N GLY A 122 14.92 12.04 -8.01
CA GLY A 122 15.33 11.52 -9.32
C GLY A 122 16.11 10.20 -9.30
N LYS A 123 16.29 9.57 -8.12
CA LYS A 123 16.91 8.25 -7.98
C LYS A 123 15.89 7.18 -7.58
N PRO A 124 16.01 5.94 -8.09
CA PRO A 124 15.18 4.83 -7.65
C PRO A 124 15.30 4.57 -6.14
N HIS A 125 14.18 4.64 -5.44
CA HIS A 125 14.09 4.43 -4.01
C HIS A 125 13.56 3.02 -3.71
N HIS A 126 14.48 2.06 -3.60
CA HIS A 126 14.17 0.64 -3.42
C HIS A 126 13.71 0.25 -2.00
N LYS A 127 13.32 1.19 -1.14
CA LYS A 127 12.97 0.87 0.27
C LYS A 127 11.75 -0.05 0.35
N LEU A 128 10.78 0.15 -0.54
CA LEU A 128 9.51 -0.58 -0.59
C LEU A 128 9.49 -1.69 -1.66
N ILE A 129 10.52 -1.73 -2.52
CA ILE A 129 10.61 -2.63 -3.67
C ILE A 129 11.69 -3.67 -3.37
N GLY A 130 11.42 -4.94 -3.67
CA GLY A 130 12.40 -6.00 -3.48
C GLY A 130 13.66 -5.73 -4.29
N LYS A 131 14.85 -5.89 -3.67
CA LYS A 131 16.15 -5.69 -4.33
C LYS A 131 16.35 -6.58 -5.56
N ASP A 132 15.69 -7.74 -5.57
CA ASP A 132 15.81 -8.75 -6.62
C ASP A 132 14.84 -8.51 -7.80
N ARG A 133 13.99 -7.47 -7.73
CA ARG A 133 13.12 -7.12 -8.84
C ARG A 133 13.96 -6.40 -9.91
N ILE A 134 13.93 -6.96 -11.11
CA ILE A 134 14.61 -6.39 -12.28
C ILE A 134 13.55 -5.72 -13.16
N SER A 135 13.80 -4.49 -13.59
CA SER A 135 12.91 -3.81 -14.53
C SER A 135 12.94 -4.51 -15.89
N LYS A 136 11.76 -4.73 -16.47
CA LYS A 136 11.61 -5.28 -17.82
C LYS A 136 11.49 -4.19 -18.89
N SER A 137 11.38 -2.93 -18.48
CA SER A 137 11.28 -1.77 -19.36
C SER A 137 12.02 -0.56 -18.75
N ASP A 138 12.04 0.57 -19.46
CA ASP A 138 12.58 1.83 -18.93
C ASP A 138 11.69 2.46 -17.84
N HIS A 139 10.49 1.92 -17.61
CA HIS A 139 9.61 2.40 -16.56
C HIS A 139 10.13 1.98 -15.17
N PRO A 140 10.03 2.86 -14.17
CA PRO A 140 10.45 2.54 -12.81
C PRO A 140 9.57 1.43 -12.24
N LEU A 141 10.18 0.60 -11.40
CA LEU A 141 9.44 -0.34 -10.57
C LEU A 141 8.58 0.47 -9.58
N ILE A 142 7.29 0.20 -9.53
CA ILE A 142 6.28 0.92 -8.73
C ILE A 142 5.28 -0.02 -8.07
N ALA A 143 5.13 -1.25 -8.55
CA ALA A 143 4.21 -2.23 -7.99
C ALA A 143 4.75 -2.78 -6.66
N PRO A 144 3.85 -2.99 -5.66
CA PRO A 144 4.19 -3.74 -4.47
C PRO A 144 4.71 -5.13 -4.82
N ALA A 145 5.75 -5.60 -4.10
CA ALA A 145 6.27 -6.95 -4.31
C ALA A 145 5.17 -7.99 -4.06
N PRO A 146 4.90 -8.90 -5.01
CA PRO A 146 3.76 -9.82 -4.91
C PRO A 146 3.91 -10.77 -3.71
N LEU A 147 2.76 -11.18 -3.16
CA LEU A 147 2.70 -12.23 -2.16
C LEU A 147 2.72 -13.59 -2.86
N HIS A 148 3.65 -14.46 -2.47
CA HIS A 148 3.80 -15.79 -3.09
C HIS A 148 3.09 -16.91 -2.32
N PHE A 149 2.75 -16.69 -1.05
CA PHE A 149 2.12 -17.69 -0.20
C PHE A 149 0.63 -17.43 -0.07
N GLN A 150 -0.20 -18.45 -0.30
CA GLN A 150 -1.66 -18.35 -0.16
C GLN A 150 -2.09 -17.87 1.23
N SER A 151 -1.33 -18.24 2.27
CA SER A 151 -1.59 -17.83 3.64
C SER A 151 -1.30 -16.35 3.89
N ASP A 152 -0.27 -15.78 3.25
CA ASP A 152 -0.02 -14.33 3.25
C ASP A 152 -1.11 -13.59 2.46
N ILE A 153 -1.52 -14.15 1.31
CA ILE A 153 -2.61 -13.59 0.49
C ILE A 153 -3.87 -13.51 1.36
N ALA A 154 -4.35 -14.62 1.92
CA ALA A 154 -5.54 -14.67 2.76
C ALA A 154 -5.49 -13.65 3.92
N LEU A 155 -4.37 -13.59 4.64
CA LEU A 155 -4.20 -12.62 5.73
C LEU A 155 -4.26 -11.17 5.24
N SER A 156 -3.76 -10.88 4.02
CA SER A 156 -3.84 -9.53 3.45
C SER A 156 -5.27 -9.04 3.25
N HIS A 157 -6.24 -9.92 2.89
CA HIS A 157 -7.65 -9.55 2.75
C HIS A 157 -8.19 -8.95 4.05
N LEU A 158 -8.00 -9.67 5.16
CA LEU A 158 -8.39 -9.22 6.49
C LEU A 158 -7.71 -7.89 6.87
N CYS A 159 -6.41 -7.77 6.57
CA CYS A 159 -5.67 -6.56 6.91
C CYS A 159 -6.20 -5.33 6.16
N PHE A 160 -6.53 -5.44 4.87
CA PHE A 160 -7.10 -4.33 4.11
C PHE A 160 -8.50 -3.95 4.58
N GLU A 161 -9.35 -4.93 4.91
CA GLU A 161 -10.65 -4.65 5.52
C GLU A 161 -10.50 -3.88 6.84
N ASN A 162 -9.53 -4.25 7.66
CA ASN A 162 -9.23 -3.54 8.91
C ASN A 162 -8.71 -2.12 8.66
N MET A 163 -7.82 -1.92 7.67
CA MET A 163 -7.36 -0.59 7.27
C MET A 163 -8.52 0.27 6.78
N ASP A 164 -9.45 -0.29 6.03
CA ASP A 164 -10.64 0.42 5.56
C ASP A 164 -11.56 0.82 6.72
N LYS A 165 -11.78 -0.06 7.69
CA LYS A 165 -12.53 0.27 8.91
C LYS A 165 -11.89 1.42 9.68
N LEU A 166 -10.56 1.40 9.84
CA LEU A 166 -9.82 2.52 10.46
C LEU A 166 -9.97 3.81 9.66
N TRP A 167 -9.98 3.73 8.33
CA TRP A 167 -10.09 4.91 7.46
C TRP A 167 -11.43 5.65 7.54
N GLN A 168 -12.51 4.94 7.89
CA GLN A 168 -13.85 5.52 8.03
C GLN A 168 -13.95 6.50 9.20
N ASP A 169 -13.21 6.27 10.28
CA ASP A 169 -13.19 7.15 11.45
C ASP A 169 -12.07 8.21 11.36
N LYS A 170 -12.31 9.42 11.89
CA LYS A 170 -11.31 10.51 11.89
C LYS A 170 -10.11 10.18 12.78
N GLY A 171 -10.34 9.53 13.92
CA GLY A 171 -9.29 9.07 14.82
C GLY A 171 -8.51 7.92 14.20
N GLY A 172 -9.21 6.88 13.73
CA GLY A 172 -8.63 5.73 13.04
C GLY A 172 -7.81 6.12 11.81
N ARG A 173 -8.26 7.11 11.02
CA ARG A 173 -7.51 7.65 9.89
C ARG A 173 -6.17 8.26 10.31
N LYS A 174 -6.17 9.08 11.37
CA LYS A 174 -4.93 9.68 11.90
C LYS A 174 -3.96 8.61 12.40
N GLU A 175 -4.48 7.58 13.06
CA GLU A 175 -3.67 6.44 13.50
C GLU A 175 -3.06 5.69 12.32
N LEU A 176 -3.86 5.40 11.28
CA LEU A 176 -3.40 4.68 10.10
C LEU A 176 -2.32 5.46 9.35
N LEU A 177 -2.52 6.77 9.14
CA LEU A 177 -1.53 7.64 8.51
C LEU A 177 -0.22 7.65 9.31
N TRP A 178 -0.30 7.79 10.64
CA TRP A 178 0.88 7.76 11.49
C TRP A 178 1.61 6.40 11.45
N PHE A 179 0.85 5.30 11.40
CA PHE A 179 1.42 3.95 11.23
C PHE A 179 2.17 3.82 9.90
N LEU A 180 1.56 4.25 8.79
CA LEU A 180 2.16 4.18 7.45
C LEU A 180 3.39 5.08 7.33
N GLU A 181 3.33 6.29 7.88
CA GLU A 181 4.49 7.20 7.95
C GLU A 181 5.63 6.60 8.77
N THR A 182 5.33 6.03 9.94
CA THR A 182 6.33 5.37 10.79
C THR A 182 6.96 4.19 10.06
N PHE A 183 6.16 3.39 9.35
CA PHE A 183 6.64 2.31 8.49
C PHE A 183 7.52 2.84 7.36
N TYR A 184 7.10 3.88 6.64
CA TYR A 184 7.88 4.48 5.57
C TYR A 184 9.22 4.99 6.08
N ASN A 185 9.27 5.61 7.26
CA ASN A 185 10.50 6.20 7.81
C ASN A 185 11.45 5.15 8.39
N LYS A 186 10.95 4.18 9.17
CA LYS A 186 11.78 3.21 9.92
C LYS A 186 11.86 1.82 9.31
N GLY A 187 11.12 1.55 8.23
CA GLY A 187 11.12 0.27 7.52
C GLY A 187 12.49 -0.05 6.92
N SER A 188 12.92 -1.30 7.03
CA SER A 188 14.18 -1.76 6.44
C SER A 188 14.04 -1.95 4.93
N GLY A 189 14.96 -1.39 4.15
CA GLY A 189 15.01 -1.62 2.70
C GLY A 189 15.30 -3.09 2.33
N SER A 190 16.10 -3.81 3.13
CA SER A 190 16.49 -5.20 2.83
C SER A 190 15.58 -6.26 3.47
N LYS A 191 15.00 -5.98 4.65
CA LYS A 191 14.19 -6.95 5.41
C LYS A 191 12.74 -6.46 5.52
N SER A 192 11.76 -7.37 5.53
CA SER A 192 10.37 -7.02 5.86
C SER A 192 10.22 -6.82 7.37
N ALA A 193 10.80 -5.73 7.87
CA ALA A 193 10.92 -5.42 9.28
C ALA A 193 11.04 -3.90 9.49
N ILE A 194 10.68 -3.44 10.69
CA ILE A 194 10.82 -2.06 11.15
C ILE A 194 11.72 -2.02 12.39
N ARG A 195 12.65 -1.08 12.45
CA ARG A 195 13.68 -0.99 13.50
C ARG A 195 13.48 0.26 14.37
N PHE A 196 13.55 0.10 15.69
CA PHE A 196 13.44 1.17 16.69
C PHE A 196 14.59 1.12 17.68
N PRO A 197 15.39 2.19 17.84
CA PRO A 197 16.41 2.21 18.89
C PRO A 197 15.76 2.10 20.27
N PHE A 198 16.50 1.63 21.28
CA PHE A 198 15.96 1.42 22.63
C PHE A 198 15.28 2.65 23.24
N LYS A 199 15.79 3.84 22.95
CA LYS A 199 15.20 5.12 23.38
C LYS A 199 13.75 5.35 22.87
N ASP A 200 13.34 4.69 21.79
CA ASP A 200 12.03 4.86 21.16
C ASP A 200 10.97 3.87 21.71
N ARG A 201 11.16 3.31 22.91
CA ARG A 201 10.24 2.30 23.50
C ARG A 201 8.76 2.71 23.49
N LYS A 202 8.45 3.97 23.83
CA LYS A 202 7.06 4.48 23.79
C LYS A 202 6.47 4.44 22.37
N THR A 203 7.28 4.78 21.38
CA THR A 203 6.90 4.73 19.95
C THR A 203 6.65 3.29 19.51
N VAL A 204 7.42 2.32 20.00
CA VAL A 204 7.20 0.89 19.72
C VAL A 204 5.83 0.45 20.23
N TYR A 205 5.47 0.77 21.48
CA TYR A 205 4.15 0.43 22.01
C TYR A 205 3.03 1.09 21.20
N ARG A 206 3.15 2.39 20.90
CA ARG A 206 2.15 3.09 20.07
C ARG A 206 2.01 2.45 18.68
N TYR A 207 3.13 2.06 18.07
CA TYR A 207 3.12 1.38 16.78
C TYR A 207 2.41 0.04 16.87
N LEU A 208 2.71 -0.79 17.86
CA LEU A 208 2.03 -2.07 18.07
C LEU A 208 0.53 -1.89 18.36
N ASP A 209 0.15 -0.89 19.16
CA ASP A 209 -1.25 -0.63 19.50
C ASP A 209 -2.11 -0.30 18.27
N ILE A 210 -1.53 0.39 17.29
CA ILE A 210 -2.20 0.66 16.01
C ILE A 210 -2.08 -0.56 15.09
N ALA A 211 -0.90 -1.17 15.01
CA ALA A 211 -0.62 -2.27 14.11
C ALA A 211 -1.47 -3.51 14.41
N GLN A 212 -1.81 -3.74 15.67
CA GLN A 212 -2.69 -4.83 16.11
C GLN A 212 -4.16 -4.62 15.71
N LYS A 213 -4.58 -3.39 15.42
CA LYS A 213 -5.89 -3.11 14.83
C LYS A 213 -5.94 -3.54 13.36
N ILE A 214 -4.79 -3.66 12.70
CA ILE A 214 -4.66 -4.04 11.29
C ILE A 214 -4.37 -5.54 11.17
N ILE A 215 -3.34 -6.01 11.89
CA ILE A 215 -2.78 -7.35 11.80
C ILE A 215 -2.89 -8.03 13.16
N PRO A 216 -3.53 -9.20 13.28
CA PRO A 216 -3.71 -9.89 14.55
C PRO A 216 -2.39 -10.09 15.31
N GLU A 217 -2.44 -9.88 16.64
CA GLU A 217 -1.27 -9.96 17.53
C GLU A 217 -0.43 -11.21 17.29
N LYS A 218 -1.08 -12.37 17.14
CA LYS A 218 -0.40 -13.67 16.99
C LYS A 218 0.63 -13.70 15.86
N TYR A 219 0.48 -12.86 14.83
CA TYR A 219 1.41 -12.81 13.70
C TYR A 219 2.56 -11.82 13.90
N TRP A 220 2.61 -11.04 14.97
CA TRP A 220 3.73 -10.16 15.23
C TRP A 220 4.92 -10.92 15.82
N ARG A 221 6.12 -10.48 15.44
CA ARG A 221 7.37 -10.83 16.10
C ARG A 221 8.04 -9.57 16.58
N ILE A 222 8.31 -9.53 17.88
CA ILE A 222 9.02 -8.45 18.55
C ILE A 222 10.40 -8.98 18.88
N ASN A 223 11.42 -8.58 18.12
CA ASN A 223 12.79 -8.94 18.43
C ASN A 223 13.45 -7.84 19.26
N ILE A 224 14.00 -8.18 20.42
CA ILE A 224 14.96 -7.32 21.11
C ILE A 224 16.36 -7.75 20.68
N ASN A 225 17.06 -6.84 20.01
CA ASN A 225 18.35 -7.10 19.38
C ASN A 225 19.43 -6.34 20.15
N LEU A 226 20.53 -7.00 20.44
CA LEU A 226 21.70 -6.43 21.10
C LEU A 226 22.93 -6.71 20.24
N ASN A 227 23.53 -5.63 19.75
CA ASN A 227 24.83 -5.70 19.13
C ASN A 227 25.89 -5.99 20.19
N SER A 228 26.48 -7.18 20.10
CA SER A 228 27.47 -7.67 21.07
C SER A 228 28.87 -7.12 20.85
N VAL A 229 29.07 -6.25 19.87
CA VAL A 229 30.37 -5.63 19.57
C VAL A 229 30.63 -4.38 20.44
N ALA A 230 29.71 -4.03 21.36
CA ALA A 230 30.01 -3.10 22.43
C ALA A 230 30.90 -3.79 23.48
N GLU A 231 32.20 -3.78 23.20
CA GLU A 231 33.30 -4.25 24.03
C GLU A 231 33.17 -3.77 25.48
N GLY A 232 33.25 -4.69 26.44
CA GLY A 232 33.46 -4.39 27.86
C GLY A 232 32.23 -4.49 28.80
N VAL A 233 31.02 -4.74 28.30
CA VAL A 233 29.82 -4.87 29.16
C VAL A 233 29.70 -6.30 29.70
N ASN A 234 29.54 -6.45 31.03
CA ASN A 234 29.43 -7.75 31.67
C ASN A 234 28.15 -8.48 31.20
N ALA A 235 28.24 -9.79 30.94
CA ALA A 235 27.09 -10.63 30.57
C ALA A 235 25.89 -10.47 31.53
N LYS A 236 26.15 -10.28 32.82
CA LYS A 236 25.12 -10.06 33.84
C LYS A 236 24.38 -8.73 33.66
N GLU A 237 25.07 -7.67 33.25
CA GLU A 237 24.46 -6.36 32.96
C GLU A 237 23.60 -6.41 31.70
N ILE A 238 24.05 -7.16 30.69
CA ILE A 238 23.26 -7.42 29.47
C ILE A 238 21.98 -8.19 29.82
N GLU A 239 22.06 -9.21 30.68
CA GLU A 239 20.87 -9.97 31.10
C GLU A 239 19.89 -9.13 31.91
N GLN A 240 20.38 -8.27 32.81
CA GLN A 240 19.53 -7.34 33.57
C GLN A 240 18.86 -6.31 32.65
N PHE A 241 19.61 -5.76 31.68
CA PHE A 241 19.05 -4.86 30.67
C PHE A 241 17.96 -5.55 29.85
N ILE A 242 18.20 -6.77 29.37
CA ILE A 242 17.20 -7.56 28.65
C ILE A 242 15.98 -7.81 29.54
N ALA A 243 16.16 -8.23 30.79
CA ALA A 243 15.06 -8.49 31.71
C ALA A 243 14.16 -7.25 31.86
N LYS A 244 14.77 -6.09 32.11
CA LYS A 244 14.07 -4.79 32.22
C LYS A 244 13.37 -4.38 30.92
N GLU A 245 14.02 -4.59 29.78
CA GLU A 245 13.45 -4.24 28.48
C GLU A 245 12.34 -5.21 28.05
N THR A 246 12.41 -6.47 28.47
CA THR A 246 11.41 -7.49 28.10
C THR A 246 10.18 -7.51 29.00
N GLU A 247 10.28 -7.11 30.26
CA GLU A 247 9.21 -7.26 31.26
C GLU A 247 7.85 -6.70 30.79
N GLY A 248 7.84 -5.45 30.31
CA GLY A 248 6.62 -4.82 29.82
C GLY A 248 6.11 -5.44 28.52
N PHE A 249 6.98 -6.00 27.68
CA PHE A 249 6.56 -6.69 26.46
C PHE A 249 6.05 -8.10 26.74
N ARG A 250 6.62 -8.84 27.71
CA ARG A 250 6.13 -10.17 28.11
C ARG A 250 4.72 -10.08 28.69
N THR A 251 4.45 -9.04 29.46
CA THR A 251 3.12 -8.80 30.04
C THR A 251 2.07 -8.51 28.97
N ARG A 252 2.43 -7.71 27.96
CA ARG A 252 1.49 -7.23 26.94
C ARG A 252 1.40 -8.10 25.69
N PHE A 253 2.48 -8.81 25.37
CA PHE A 253 2.65 -9.60 24.13
C PHE A 253 3.40 -10.93 24.39
N PRO A 254 2.86 -11.82 25.24
CA PRO A 254 3.58 -12.99 25.77
C PRO A 254 4.05 -13.99 24.69
N ASN A 255 3.38 -14.05 23.54
CA ASN A 255 3.61 -15.08 22.51
C ASN A 255 4.39 -14.58 21.28
N THR A 256 4.86 -13.32 21.27
CA THR A 256 5.45 -12.69 20.07
C THR A 256 6.91 -12.28 20.25
N LEU A 257 7.42 -12.36 21.48
CA LEU A 257 8.74 -11.84 21.85
C LEU A 257 9.86 -12.83 21.54
N VAL A 258 10.90 -12.36 20.86
CA VAL A 258 12.12 -13.10 20.53
C VAL A 258 13.34 -12.29 20.98
N LEU A 259 14.33 -12.95 21.55
CA LEU A 259 15.58 -12.32 21.98
C LEU A 259 16.70 -12.73 21.04
N ASN A 260 17.34 -11.75 20.40
CA ASN A 260 18.49 -11.98 19.54
C ASN A 260 19.72 -11.29 20.13
N LYS A 261 20.73 -12.09 20.50
CA LYS A 261 22.06 -11.62 20.88
C LYS A 261 22.96 -11.62 19.64
N HIS A 262 24.02 -10.81 19.64
CA HIS A 262 25.04 -10.78 18.58
C HIS A 262 24.54 -10.32 17.20
N THR A 263 23.71 -9.29 17.18
CA THR A 263 23.13 -8.74 15.95
C THR A 263 23.90 -7.54 15.40
N ASP A 264 23.69 -7.19 14.14
CA ASP A 264 24.18 -5.97 13.47
C ASP A 264 23.54 -4.67 14.00
N TYR A 265 22.67 -4.77 15.00
CA TYR A 265 21.76 -3.72 15.43
C TYR A 265 21.39 -3.85 16.91
N SER A 266 21.32 -2.72 17.61
CA SER A 266 20.83 -2.63 19.00
C SER A 266 19.49 -1.89 19.04
N GLY A 267 18.43 -2.57 19.46
CA GLY A 267 17.07 -2.02 19.55
C GLY A 267 15.98 -3.05 19.27
N TYR A 268 14.76 -2.57 19.10
CA TYR A 268 13.60 -3.38 18.76
C TYR A 268 13.50 -3.56 17.25
N THR A 269 13.23 -4.77 16.79
CA THR A 269 12.87 -5.06 15.40
C THR A 269 11.53 -5.76 15.37
N LEU A 270 10.53 -5.13 14.74
CA LEU A 270 9.22 -5.72 14.56
C LEU A 270 9.11 -6.32 13.16
N SER A 271 8.58 -7.53 13.05
CA SER A 271 8.28 -8.16 11.77
C SER A 271 7.01 -9.02 11.87
N ILE A 272 6.50 -9.45 10.72
CA ILE A 272 5.36 -10.36 10.66
C ILE A 272 5.86 -11.78 10.47
N ILE A 273 5.33 -12.70 11.27
CA ILE A 273 5.54 -14.13 11.16
C ILE A 273 4.70 -14.65 9.99
N ARG A 274 5.30 -15.43 9.10
CA ARG A 274 4.56 -16.05 8.00
C ARG A 274 3.49 -17.00 8.54
N PRO A 275 2.20 -16.80 8.19
CA PRO A 275 1.15 -17.73 8.58
C PRO A 275 1.37 -19.10 7.92
N THR A 276 1.12 -20.17 8.65
CA THR A 276 1.18 -21.55 8.11
C THR A 276 -0.23 -22.11 7.93
N HIS A 277 -0.38 -23.15 7.11
CA HIS A 277 -1.67 -23.80 6.82
C HIS A 277 -2.42 -24.33 8.06
N LYS A 278 -1.77 -24.45 9.22
CA LYS A 278 -2.41 -24.94 10.46
C LYS A 278 -2.71 -23.83 11.48
N ASP A 279 -2.52 -22.56 11.09
CA ASP A 279 -2.60 -21.40 11.99
C ASP A 279 -1.73 -21.47 13.25
N LYS A 280 -0.81 -22.45 13.32
CA LYS A 280 0.20 -22.56 14.36
C LYS A 280 1.27 -21.52 14.07
N VAL A 281 1.23 -20.44 14.84
CA VAL A 281 2.24 -19.38 14.77
C VAL A 281 3.39 -19.75 15.70
N ASN A 282 4.60 -19.72 15.14
CA ASN A 282 5.83 -19.99 15.88
C ASN A 282 6.78 -18.78 15.66
N PRO A 283 7.19 -18.08 16.73
CA PRO A 283 8.08 -16.91 16.64
C PRO A 283 9.45 -17.16 16.00
N GLN A 284 9.84 -18.40 15.75
CA GLN A 284 11.07 -18.78 15.04
C GLN A 284 10.85 -19.03 13.54
N GLN A 285 9.61 -18.97 13.04
CA GLN A 285 9.30 -19.13 11.61
C GLN A 285 9.96 -18.05 10.73
N LYS A 286 9.90 -18.19 9.40
CA LYS A 286 10.40 -17.13 8.50
C LYS A 286 9.50 -15.89 8.60
N SER A 287 10.10 -14.72 8.42
CA SER A 287 9.33 -13.48 8.31
C SER A 287 8.55 -13.44 6.99
N SER A 288 7.37 -12.85 7.04
CA SER A 288 6.52 -12.56 5.89
C SER A 288 6.88 -11.22 5.26
N VAL A 289 6.71 -11.12 3.94
CA VAL A 289 6.77 -9.85 3.20
C VAL A 289 5.50 -9.01 3.36
N LEU A 290 4.50 -9.54 4.06
CA LEU A 290 3.18 -8.91 4.23
C LEU A 290 3.26 -7.48 4.80
N MET A 291 4.17 -7.17 5.73
CA MET A 291 4.26 -5.83 6.28
C MET A 291 4.68 -4.82 5.22
N LYS A 292 5.66 -5.18 4.38
CA LYS A 292 6.06 -4.36 3.25
C LYS A 292 4.96 -4.22 2.22
N PHE A 293 4.27 -5.31 1.93
CA PHE A 293 3.14 -5.32 1.03
C PHE A 293 2.05 -4.35 1.50
N LEU A 294 1.55 -4.51 2.73
CA LEU A 294 0.52 -3.65 3.30
C LEU A 294 0.96 -2.19 3.42
N GLY A 295 2.20 -1.95 3.85
CA GLY A 295 2.74 -0.60 3.97
C GLY A 295 2.86 0.10 2.61
N HIS A 296 3.35 -0.59 1.58
CA HIS A 296 3.48 -0.02 0.24
C HIS A 296 2.09 0.28 -0.37
N TRP A 297 1.17 -0.67 -0.31
CA TRP A 297 -0.22 -0.46 -0.72
C TRP A 297 -0.89 0.68 0.04
N GLY A 298 -0.69 0.70 1.36
CA GLY A 298 -1.16 1.75 2.26
C GLY A 298 -0.77 3.13 1.78
N LEU A 299 0.54 3.34 1.59
CA LEU A 299 1.10 4.62 1.18
C LEU A 299 0.59 5.09 -0.19
N ILE A 300 0.46 4.19 -1.17
CA ILE A 300 -0.08 4.51 -2.50
C ILE A 300 -1.52 5.02 -2.37
N LEU A 301 -2.36 4.30 -1.63
CA LEU A 301 -3.79 4.57 -1.54
C LEU A 301 -4.11 5.76 -0.63
N THR A 302 -3.39 5.97 0.45
CA THR A 302 -3.62 7.15 1.31
C THR A 302 -3.21 8.44 0.62
N SER A 303 -2.14 8.42 -0.19
CA SER A 303 -1.73 9.58 -1.00
C SER A 303 -2.78 9.94 -2.06
N LEU A 304 -3.51 8.95 -2.59
CA LEU A 304 -4.68 9.17 -3.45
C LEU A 304 -5.80 9.90 -2.68
N ALA A 305 -6.05 9.53 -1.43
CA ALA A 305 -7.15 10.10 -0.65
C ALA A 305 -6.93 11.58 -0.30
N ASP A 306 -5.69 11.98 -0.06
CA ASP A 306 -5.34 13.39 0.16
C ASP A 306 -5.63 14.26 -1.08
N LYS A 307 -5.56 13.69 -2.29
CA LYS A 307 -5.93 14.37 -3.54
C LYS A 307 -7.44 14.43 -3.81
N ILE A 308 -8.21 13.50 -3.25
CA ILE A 308 -9.68 13.48 -3.41
C ILE A 308 -10.36 14.46 -2.45
N THR A 309 -9.71 14.78 -1.32
CA THR A 309 -10.25 15.66 -0.27
C THR A 309 -9.89 17.14 -0.42
N GLN A 310 -9.08 17.49 -1.43
CA GLN A 310 -8.73 18.86 -1.83
C GLN A 310 -9.58 19.33 -3.01
#